data_AF-A0A9E1J325-F1
#
_entry.id   AF-A0A9E1J325-F1
#
_cell.length_a   1.000
_cell.length_b   1.000
_cell.length_c   1.000
_cell.angle_alpha   90.00
_cell.angle_beta   90.00
_cell.angle_gamma   90.00
#
_symmetry.space_group_name_H-M   'P 1'
#
loop_
_entity.id
_entity.type
_entity.pdbx_description
1 polymer ?
#
loop_
_entity_poly.entity_id
_entity_poly.type
_entity_poly.pdbx_seq_one_letter_code
_entity_poly.pdbx_strand_id
1 'polypeptide(L)'
;MRCIMPELDVSPLAPARFPTLPVIPGLRLAAHAAGERYRRRADLTLAELAPGSTIAGVFTRSTMPGAPVVWCRKHIAKGKARAIVINAGNANVFTGRQGMDDVAATARAIAGAVGCKPGEVMVA
;
A
#
# COMPACT_ATOMS: atom_id res chain seq x y z
N MET A 1 -12.31 -0.77 13.50
CA MET A 1 -13.29 -1.09 12.44
C MET A 1 -12.98 -2.50 11.93
N ARG A 2 -13.84 -3.47 12.22
CA ARG A 2 -13.72 -4.82 11.62
C ARG A 2 -14.35 -4.74 10.23
N CYS A 3 -13.56 -4.86 9.17
CA CYS A 3 -14.10 -5.08 7.85
C CYS A 3 -14.81 -6.43 7.88
N ILE A 4 -16.12 -6.45 7.65
CA ILE A 4 -16.89 -7.70 7.52
C ILE A 4 -16.39 -8.36 6.24
N MET A 5 -15.48 -9.33 6.37
CA MET A 5 -14.98 -10.10 5.26
C MET A 5 -15.99 -11.22 4.99
N PRO A 6 -16.57 -11.32 3.79
CA PRO A 6 -17.45 -12.43 3.47
C PRO A 6 -16.65 -13.74 3.41
N GLU A 7 -17.35 -14.86 3.47
CA GLU A 7 -16.75 -16.20 3.41
C GLU A 7 -16.05 -16.38 2.05
N LEU A 8 -14.72 -16.41 2.09
CA LEU A 8 -13.85 -16.59 0.91
C LEU A 8 -13.28 -18.01 0.96
N ASP A 9 -13.19 -18.65 -0.21
CA ASP A 9 -12.50 -19.94 -0.32
C ASP A 9 -11.04 -19.77 0.13
N VAL A 10 -10.66 -20.51 1.17
CA VAL A 10 -9.32 -20.46 1.72
C VAL A 10 -8.37 -21.16 0.75
N SER A 11 -7.28 -20.48 0.38
CA SER A 11 -6.25 -21.04 -0.50
C SER A 11 -5.71 -22.35 0.08
N PRO A 12 -5.46 -23.39 -0.74
CA PRO A 12 -4.82 -24.62 -0.29
C PRO A 12 -3.37 -24.39 0.21
N LEU A 13 -2.77 -23.24 -0.13
CA LEU A 13 -1.45 -22.82 0.35
C LEU A 13 -1.54 -21.99 1.65
N ALA A 14 -2.74 -21.65 2.11
CA ALA A 14 -2.90 -20.92 3.36
C ALA A 14 -2.53 -21.84 4.53
N PRO A 15 -1.73 -21.37 5.50
CA PRO A 15 -1.47 -22.14 6.70
C PRO A 15 -2.78 -22.38 7.46
N ALA A 16 -2.88 -23.54 8.13
CA ALA A 16 -4.07 -23.91 8.91
C ALA A 16 -4.45 -22.87 9.99
N ARG A 17 -3.48 -22.09 10.44
CA ARG A 17 -3.69 -20.93 11.33
C ARG A 17 -2.75 -19.80 10.96
N PHE A 18 -3.26 -18.58 11.05
CA PHE A 18 -2.44 -17.38 10.96
C PHE A 18 -1.83 -17.07 12.34
N PRO A 19 -0.54 -16.71 12.44
CA PRO A 19 0.07 -16.38 13.72
C PRO A 19 -0.57 -15.12 14.32
N THR A 20 -0.62 -15.05 15.66
CA THR A 20 -0.98 -13.82 16.36
C THR A 20 0.09 -12.77 16.08
N LEU A 21 -0.27 -11.72 15.33
CA LEU A 21 0.66 -10.63 15.07
C LEU A 21 0.78 -9.74 16.32
N PRO A 22 2.00 -9.41 16.76
CA PRO A 22 2.19 -8.46 17.85
C PRO A 22 1.72 -7.06 17.42
N VAL A 23 1.21 -6.29 18.37
CA VAL A 23 0.95 -4.88 18.15
C VAL A 23 2.29 -4.16 18.08
N ILE A 24 2.55 -3.48 16.95
CA ILE A 24 3.74 -2.66 16.77
C ILE A 24 3.36 -1.22 17.14
N PRO A 25 3.95 -0.63 18.20
CA PRO A 25 3.69 0.76 18.57
C PRO A 25 3.97 1.70 17.40
N GLY A 26 3.05 2.62 17.14
CA GLY A 26 3.18 3.59 16.06
C GLY A 26 2.83 3.08 14.66
N LEU A 27 2.39 1.83 14.52
CA LEU A 27 1.83 1.28 13.27
C LEU A 27 0.32 1.06 13.42
N ARG A 28 -0.47 1.58 12.48
CA ARG A 28 -1.89 1.26 12.35
C ARG A 28 -2.14 0.63 10.99
N LEU A 29 -2.81 -0.51 10.97
CA LEU A 29 -3.15 -1.24 9.74
C LEU A 29 -4.65 -1.26 9.54
N ALA A 30 -5.08 -1.01 8.31
CA ALA A 30 -6.46 -1.19 7.88
C ALA A 30 -6.48 -1.84 6.49
N ALA A 31 -7.46 -2.72 6.26
CA ALA A 31 -7.74 -3.30 4.96
C ALA A 31 -9.22 -3.09 4.62
N HIS A 32 -9.51 -2.81 3.36
CA HIS A 32 -10.85 -2.52 2.88
C HIS A 32 -11.09 -3.13 1.51
N ALA A 33 -12.34 -3.50 1.24
CA ALA A 33 -12.80 -3.91 -0.08
C ALA A 33 -13.23 -2.65 -0.86
N ALA A 34 -12.26 -1.98 -1.47
CA ALA A 34 -12.50 -0.81 -2.32
C ALA A 34 -13.19 -1.19 -3.64
N GLY A 35 -13.04 -2.44 -4.08
CA GLY A 35 -13.73 -2.97 -5.25
C GLY A 35 -13.12 -2.49 -6.56
N GLU A 36 -11.80 -2.26 -6.57
CA GLU A 36 -11.06 -1.84 -7.76
C GLU A 36 -11.04 -2.96 -8.81
N ARG A 37 -10.72 -4.19 -8.37
CA ARG A 37 -10.81 -5.39 -9.21
C ARG A 37 -11.71 -6.46 -8.62
N TYR A 38 -11.61 -6.72 -7.32
CA TYR A 38 -12.32 -7.81 -6.68
C TYR A 38 -13.55 -7.30 -5.95
N ARG A 39 -14.72 -7.85 -6.28
CA ARG A 39 -15.92 -7.61 -5.49
C ARG A 39 -15.86 -8.47 -4.23
N ARG A 40 -16.21 -7.90 -3.08
CA ARG A 40 -16.36 -8.63 -1.81
C ARG A 40 -15.05 -9.21 -1.24
N ARG A 41 -13.89 -8.68 -1.63
CA ARG A 41 -12.58 -9.04 -1.07
C ARG A 41 -11.79 -7.78 -0.77
N ALA A 42 -11.06 -7.77 0.35
CA ALA A 42 -10.15 -6.66 0.63
C ALA A 42 -9.07 -6.60 -0.46
N ASP A 43 -9.00 -5.46 -1.10
CA ASP A 43 -8.11 -5.16 -2.22
C ASP A 43 -7.37 -3.84 -2.04
N LEU A 44 -7.61 -3.13 -0.93
CA LEU A 44 -6.86 -1.94 -0.54
C LEU A 44 -6.41 -2.08 0.91
N THR A 45 -5.12 -1.85 1.17
CA THR A 45 -4.54 -1.86 2.50
C THR A 45 -3.83 -0.54 2.75
N LEU A 46 -3.97 0.00 3.96
CA LEU A 46 -3.26 1.17 4.43
C LEU A 46 -2.48 0.82 5.70
N ALA A 47 -1.18 1.08 5.66
CA ALA A 47 -0.32 1.14 6.83
C ALA A 47 -0.02 2.60 7.15
N GLU A 48 -0.55 3.11 8.25
CA GLU A 48 -0.26 4.44 8.76
C GLU A 48 0.88 4.35 9.79
N LEU A 49 1.86 5.24 9.63
CA LEU A 49 3.07 5.29 10.44
C LEU A 49 3.09 6.56 11.29
N ALA A 50 3.45 6.40 12.57
CA ALA A 50 3.59 7.50 13.50
C ALA A 50 4.59 8.56 13.00
N PRO A 51 4.39 9.85 13.33
CA PRO A 51 5.36 10.90 13.04
C PRO A 51 6.78 10.53 13.53
N GLY A 52 7.79 10.85 12.72
CA GLY A 52 9.19 10.52 13.03
C GLY A 52 9.64 9.11 12.59
N SER A 53 8.74 8.30 12.03
CA SER A 53 9.09 6.99 11.47
C SER A 53 10.11 7.09 10.34
N THR A 54 11.07 6.18 10.35
CA THR A 54 12.05 5.99 9.28
C THR A 54 11.60 4.85 8.37
N ILE A 55 12.02 4.91 7.10
CA ILE A 55 11.72 3.86 6.12
C ILE A 55 12.96 3.51 5.32
N ALA A 56 13.10 2.22 5.04
CA ALA A 56 14.02 1.68 4.06
C ALA A 56 13.25 0.72 3.15
N GLY A 57 13.68 0.59 1.90
CA GLY A 57 13.02 -0.27 0.93
C GLY A 57 13.96 -0.69 -0.18
N VAL A 58 13.83 -1.94 -0.60
CA VAL A 58 14.48 -2.47 -1.81
C VAL A 58 13.40 -2.66 -2.88
N PHE A 59 13.77 -2.43 -4.12
CA PHE A 59 12.84 -2.47 -5.25
C PHE A 59 13.36 -3.46 -6.29
N THR A 60 12.44 -4.02 -7.09
CA THR A 60 12.79 -4.89 -8.22
C THR A 60 13.86 -4.27 -9.11
N ARG A 61 14.74 -5.07 -9.72
CA ARG A 61 15.72 -4.61 -10.72
C ARG A 61 15.22 -4.74 -12.17
N SER A 62 13.95 -5.08 -12.35
CA SER A 62 13.32 -5.17 -13.68
C SER A 62 13.56 -3.89 -14.48
N THR A 63 13.82 -4.05 -15.78
CA THR A 63 13.89 -2.95 -16.75
C THR A 63 12.51 -2.33 -17.02
N MET A 64 11.44 -2.99 -16.59
CA MET A 64 10.05 -2.58 -16.78
C MET A 64 9.34 -2.44 -15.41
N PRO A 65 9.75 -1.49 -14.55
CA PRO A 65 9.10 -1.26 -13.27
C PRO A 65 7.72 -0.61 -13.46
N GLY A 66 6.77 -0.93 -12.57
CA GLY A 66 5.50 -0.21 -12.50
C GLY A 66 5.67 1.23 -12.02
N ALA A 67 4.66 2.07 -12.29
CA ALA A 67 4.61 3.45 -11.81
C ALA A 67 4.81 3.57 -10.28
N PRO A 68 4.23 2.68 -9.43
CA PRO A 68 4.43 2.75 -7.98
C PRO A 68 5.90 2.55 -7.56
N VAL A 69 6.64 1.67 -8.25
CA VAL A 69 8.06 1.42 -7.98
C VAL A 69 8.90 2.66 -8.31
N VAL A 70 8.63 3.31 -9.44
CA VAL A 70 9.31 4.55 -9.83
C VAL A 70 9.05 5.67 -8.82
N TRP A 71 7.79 5.82 -8.39
CA TRP A 71 7.41 6.77 -7.35
C TRP A 71 8.14 6.52 -6.03
N CYS A 72 8.13 5.28 -5.54
CA CYS A 72 8.74 4.93 -4.27
C CYS A 72 10.26 5.11 -4.29
N ARG A 73 10.96 4.73 -5.37
CA ARG A 73 12.41 4.99 -5.52
C ARG A 73 12.76 6.48 -5.42
N LYS A 74 11.93 7.36 -5.97
CA LYS A 74 12.14 8.82 -5.91
C LYS A 74 12.03 9.36 -4.48
N HIS A 75 11.17 8.77 -3.66
CA HIS A 75 10.81 9.31 -2.34
C HIS A 75 11.52 8.62 -1.17
N ILE A 76 11.83 7.32 -1.30
CA ILE A 76 12.50 6.51 -0.28
C ILE A 76 13.86 7.10 0.14
N ALA A 77 14.56 7.79 -0.77
CA ALA A 77 15.85 8.44 -0.49
C ALA A 77 15.78 9.50 0.62
N LYS A 78 14.59 10.00 0.95
CA LYS A 78 14.38 10.92 2.08
C LYS A 78 14.36 10.22 3.44
N GLY A 79 14.25 8.89 3.46
CA GLY A 79 14.26 8.07 4.67
C GLY A 79 13.04 8.26 5.59
N LYS A 80 11.98 8.92 5.12
CA LYS A 80 10.78 9.25 5.90
C LYS A 80 9.53 8.73 5.20
N ALA A 81 8.63 8.15 5.98
CA ALA A 81 7.29 7.80 5.52
C ALA A 81 6.27 7.99 6.64
N ARG A 82 5.04 8.28 6.23
CA ARG A 82 3.86 8.43 7.08
C ARG A 82 2.75 7.47 6.69
N ALA A 83 2.79 6.94 5.47
CA ALA A 83 1.87 5.90 5.05
C ALA A 83 2.47 5.00 3.96
N ILE A 84 1.98 3.76 3.91
CA ILE A 84 2.14 2.84 2.78
C ILE A 84 0.73 2.41 2.37
N VAL A 85 0.33 2.73 1.16
CA VAL A 85 -0.93 2.26 0.58
C VAL A 85 -0.64 1.16 -0.42
N ILE A 86 -1.35 0.05 -0.30
CA ILE A 86 -1.18 -1.13 -1.14
C ILE A 86 -2.51 -1.46 -1.80
N ASN A 87 -2.56 -1.56 -3.12
CA ASN A 87 -3.72 -2.09 -3.82
C ASN A 87 -3.41 -3.49 -4.39
N ALA A 88 -4.44 -4.33 -4.46
CA ALA A 88 -4.34 -5.69 -4.98
C ALA A 88 -5.24 -5.85 -6.21
N GLY A 89 -4.73 -6.57 -7.21
CA GLY A 89 -5.46 -6.84 -8.44
C GLY A 89 -5.10 -5.94 -9.61
N ASN A 90 -4.44 -4.80 -9.38
CA ASN A 90 -3.92 -3.95 -10.45
C ASN A 90 -2.50 -3.50 -10.10
N ALA A 91 -1.51 -3.93 -10.88
CA ALA A 91 -0.11 -3.63 -10.62
C ALA A 91 0.33 -2.23 -11.08
N ASN A 92 -0.49 -1.53 -11.90
CA ASN A 92 -0.14 -0.25 -12.52
C ASN A 92 1.23 -0.27 -13.24
N VAL A 93 1.40 -1.25 -14.14
CA VAL A 93 2.59 -1.49 -14.97
C VAL A 93 2.22 -1.28 -16.44
N PHE A 94 3.12 -0.69 -17.24
CA PHE A 94 2.89 -0.33 -18.65
C PHE A 94 1.72 0.64 -18.90
N THR A 95 1.41 1.48 -17.92
CA THR A 95 0.34 2.47 -17.94
C THR A 95 0.82 3.88 -18.35
N GLY A 96 2.11 4.04 -18.62
CA GLY A 96 2.71 5.29 -19.11
C GLY A 96 2.51 6.46 -18.14
N ARG A 97 2.29 7.65 -18.72
CA ARG A 97 2.12 8.89 -17.94
C ARG A 97 0.91 8.85 -17.02
N GLN A 98 -0.21 8.31 -17.50
CA GLN A 98 -1.43 8.22 -16.71
C GLN A 98 -1.20 7.42 -15.41
N GLY A 99 -0.49 6.29 -15.48
CA GLY A 99 -0.16 5.51 -14.30
C GLY A 99 0.65 6.27 -13.25
N MET A 100 1.58 7.14 -13.68
CA MET A 100 2.33 8.01 -12.78
C MET A 100 1.44 9.08 -12.14
N ASP A 101 0.52 9.66 -12.91
CA ASP A 101 -0.43 10.65 -12.44
C ASP A 101 -1.42 10.05 -11.43
N ASP A 102 -1.88 8.82 -11.65
CA ASP A 102 -2.75 8.06 -10.74
C ASP A 102 -2.04 7.75 -9.41
N VAL A 103 -0.75 7.36 -9.45
CA VAL A 103 0.05 7.17 -8.23
C VAL A 103 0.20 8.48 -7.47
N ALA A 104 0.48 9.59 -8.17
CA ALA A 104 0.61 10.90 -7.54
C ALA A 104 -0.73 11.41 -6.96
N ALA A 105 -1.86 11.11 -7.61
CA ALA A 105 -3.19 11.40 -7.08
C ALA A 105 -3.49 10.58 -5.82
N THR A 106 -3.20 9.28 -5.85
CA THR A 106 -3.36 8.38 -4.70
C THR A 106 -2.53 8.83 -3.51
N ALA A 107 -1.25 9.14 -3.73
CA ALA A 107 -0.37 9.65 -2.69
C ALA A 107 -0.86 10.97 -2.09
N ARG A 108 -1.41 11.89 -2.92
CA ARG A 108 -2.02 13.14 -2.45
C ARG A 108 -3.27 12.90 -1.60
N ALA A 109 -4.16 12.00 -2.01
CA ALA A 109 -5.37 11.68 -1.26
C ALA A 109 -5.04 11.09 0.11
N ILE A 110 -4.14 10.10 0.17
CA ILE A 110 -3.69 9.49 1.42
C ILE A 110 -2.96 10.51 2.30
N ALA A 111 -2.13 11.37 1.71
CA ALA A 111 -1.43 12.41 2.45
C ALA A 111 -2.38 13.41 3.10
N GLY A 112 -3.46 13.79 2.41
CA GLY A 112 -4.52 14.61 2.98
C GLY A 112 -5.23 13.94 4.16
N ALA A 113 -5.53 12.64 4.04
CA ALA A 113 -6.19 11.88 5.10
C ALA A 113 -5.30 11.67 6.35
N VAL A 114 -3.98 11.48 6.15
CA VAL A 114 -3.01 11.19 7.23
C VAL A 114 -2.38 12.47 7.81
N GLY A 115 -2.50 13.62 7.11
CA GLY A 115 -1.85 14.86 7.50
C GLY A 115 -0.33 14.82 7.31
N CYS A 116 0.12 14.43 6.11
CA CYS A 116 1.54 14.38 5.75
C CYS A 116 1.79 14.95 4.35
N LYS A 117 3.05 14.92 3.88
CA LYS A 117 3.38 15.31 2.50
C LYS A 117 3.16 14.11 1.56
N PRO A 118 2.74 14.31 0.29
CA PRO A 118 2.59 13.21 -0.66
C PRO A 118 3.86 12.37 -0.82
N GLY A 119 5.03 13.00 -0.78
CA GLY A 119 6.31 12.31 -0.84
C GLY A 119 6.68 11.48 0.40
N GLU A 120 5.85 11.46 1.43
CA GLU A 120 5.95 10.59 2.61
C GLU A 120 4.98 9.40 2.51
N VAL A 121 4.28 9.24 1.37
CA VAL A 121 3.37 8.13 1.09
C VAL A 121 4.02 7.20 0.05
N MET A 122 4.25 5.95 0.45
CA MET A 122 4.63 4.88 -0.48
C MET A 122 3.38 4.24 -1.07
N VAL A 123 3.45 3.84 -2.34
CA VAL A 123 2.35 3.22 -3.08
C VAL A 123 2.85 1.89 -3.64
N ALA A 124 2.06 0.82 -3.49
CA ALA A 124 2.41 -0.53 -3.92
C ALA A 124 1.23 -1.28 -4.53
#